data_AF-A0A4Q7KN85-F1
#
_entry.id   AF-A0A4Q7KN85-F1
#
_cell.length_a   1.000
_cell.length_b   1.000
_cell.length_c   1.000
_cell.angle_alpha   90.00
_cell.angle_beta   90.00
_cell.angle_gamma   90.00
#
_symmetry.space_group_name_H-M   'P 1'
#
loop_
_entity.id
_entity.type
_entity.pdbx_description
1 polymer ?
#
loop_
_entity_poly.entity_id
_entity_poly.type
_entity_poly.pdbx_seq_one_letter_code
_entity_poly.pdbx_strand_id
1 'polypeptide(L)' 'MNIAAKFRARRVEARNRRAVNHAIESAATPAMRHELIIMAQAQAHREKLS' A
#
# COMPACT_ATOMS: atom_id res chain seq x y z
N MET A 1 -0.62 24.61 -9.63
CA MET A 1 -0.29 23.19 -9.36
C MET A 1 1.08 23.13 -8.69
N ASN A 2 1.18 22.68 -7.43
CA ASN A 2 2.42 22.75 -6.66
C ASN A 2 3.25 21.46 -6.86
N ILE A 3 4.41 21.56 -7.51
CA ILE A 3 5.33 20.43 -7.77
C ILE A 3 5.73 19.72 -6.46
N ALA A 4 5.90 20.47 -5.37
CA ALA A 4 6.19 19.89 -4.06
C ALA A 4 5.06 18.99 -3.55
N ALA A 5 3.79 19.31 -3.87
CA ALA A 5 2.66 18.46 -3.51
C ALA A 5 2.70 17.11 -4.27
N LYS A 6 3.08 17.12 -5.56
CA LYS A 6 3.27 15.89 -6.34
C LYS A 6 4.38 15.00 -5.75
N PHE A 7 5.50 15.60 -5.35
CA PHE A 7 6.59 14.86 -4.71
C PHE A 7 6.17 14.26 -3.36
N ARG A 8 5.40 14.99 -2.54
CA ARG A 8 4.86 14.45 -1.29
C ARG A 8 3.92 13.27 -1.54
N ALA A 9 2.98 13.41 -2.48
CA ALA A 9 2.07 12.32 -2.85
C ALA A 9 2.83 11.06 -3.25
N ARG A 10 3.82 11.18 -4.14
CA ARG A 10 4.66 10.05 -4.58
C ARG A 10 5.47 9.40 -3.44
N ARG A 11 5.95 10.19 -2.48
CA ARG A 11 6.66 9.66 -1.30
C ARG A 11 5.72 8.90 -0.37
N VAL A 12 4.49 9.39 -0.20
CA VAL A 12 3.45 8.71 0.60
C VAL A 12 3.09 7.37 -0.04
N GLU A 13 2.83 7.35 -1.36
CA GLU A 13 2.58 6.10 -2.10
C GLU A 13 3.73 5.10 -1.95
N ALA A 14 4.99 5.56 -2.10
CA ALA A 14 6.16 4.70 -1.96
C ALA A 14 6.30 4.15 -0.52
N ARG A 15 6.00 4.96 0.50
CA ARG A 15 6.01 4.53 1.90
C ARG A 15 4.91 3.49 2.17
N ASN A 16 3.70 3.74 1.69
CA ASN A 16 2.57 2.82 1.86
C ASN A 16 2.87 1.47 1.22
N ARG A 17 3.38 1.47 -0.03
CA ARG A 17 3.79 0.23 -0.70
C ARG A 17 4.85 -0.55 0.08
N ARG A 18 5.86 0.13 0.63
CA ARG A 18 6.89 -0.52 1.46
C ARG A 18 6.31 -1.14 2.72
N ALA A 19 5.42 -0.41 3.42
CA ALA A 19 4.78 -0.91 4.63
C ALA A 19 3.91 -2.14 4.35
N VAL A 20 3.14 -2.13 3.26
CA VAL A 20 2.34 -3.28 2.82
C VAL A 20 3.22 -4.48 2.52
N ASN A 21 4.27 -4.32 1.70
CA ASN A 21 5.17 -5.42 1.36
C ASN A 21 5.83 -6.01 2.61
N HIS A 22 6.30 -5.14 3.51
CA HIS A 22 6.89 -5.58 4.77
C HIS A 22 5.90 -6.40 5.61
N ALA A 23 4.65 -5.95 5.75
CA ALA A 23 3.62 -6.68 6.49
C ALA A 23 3.32 -8.06 5.88
N ILE A 24 3.32 -8.17 4.55
CA ILE A 24 3.12 -9.44 3.82
C ILE A 24 4.31 -10.39 4.06
N GLU A 25 5.54 -9.86 4.02
CA GLU A 25 6.76 -10.63 4.24
C GLU A 25 6.90 -11.09 5.70
N SER A 26 6.50 -10.25 6.65
CA SER A 26 6.56 -10.53 8.09
C SER A 26 5.31 -11.23 8.63
N ALA A 27 4.42 -11.71 7.77
CA ALA A 27 3.17 -12.33 8.19
C ALA A 27 3.45 -13.63 8.97
N ALA A 28 2.88 -13.75 10.17
CA ALA A 28 3.13 -14.88 11.06
C ALA A 28 2.56 -16.22 10.52
N THR A 29 1.55 -16.16 9.65
CA THR A 29 0.92 -17.36 9.07
C THR A 29 0.62 -17.16 7.58
N PRO A 30 0.54 -18.25 6.80
CA PRO A 30 0.12 -18.18 5.40
C PRO A 30 -1.28 -17.60 5.22
N ALA A 31 -2.20 -17.85 6.15
CA ALA A 31 -3.55 -17.28 6.12
C ALA A 31 -3.51 -15.75 6.27
N MET A 32 -2.78 -15.25 7.28
CA MET A 32 -2.60 -13.80 7.48
C MET A 32 -1.97 -13.13 6.26
N ARG A 33 -0.98 -13.79 5.64
CA ARG A 33 -0.35 -13.29 4.41
C ARG A 33 -1.37 -13.11 3.28
N HIS A 34 -2.26 -14.08 3.08
CA HIS A 34 -3.32 -13.98 2.07
C HIS A 34 -4.30 -12.85 2.36
N GLU A 35 -4.76 -12.72 3.61
CA GLU A 35 -5.65 -11.63 4.01
C GLU A 35 -5.01 -10.25 3.76
N LEU A 36 -3.74 -10.08 4.12
CA LEU A 36 -3.01 -8.83 3.87
C LEU A 36 -2.88 -8.51 2.37
N ILE A 37 -2.69 -9.52 1.52
CA ILE A 37 -2.65 -9.34 0.06
C ILE A 37 -4.02 -8.88 -0.46
N ILE A 38 -5.11 -9.52 -0.03
CA ILE A 38 -6.48 -9.16 -0.45
C ILE A 38 -6.79 -7.72 0.00
N MET A 39 -6.49 -7.37 1.25
CA MET A 39 -6.68 -6.02 1.77
C MET A 39 -5.86 -4.97 0.98
N ALA A 40 -4.60 -5.28 0.66
CA ALA A 40 -3.75 -4.40 -0.14
C ALA A 40 -4.30 -4.19 -1.55
N GLN A 41 -4.81 -5.24 -2.19
CA GLN A 41 -5.46 -5.16 -3.50
C GLN A 41 -6.74 -4.31 -3.46
N ALA A 42 -7.58 -4.50 -2.43
CA ALA A 42 -8.80 -3.74 -2.23
C ALA A 42 -8.51 -2.24 -2.00
N GLN A 43 -7.48 -1.92 -1.21
CA GLN A 43 -7.04 -0.54 -0.98
C GLN A 43 -6.57 0.11 -2.28
N ALA A 44 -5.75 -0.57 -3.09
CA ALA A 44 -5.29 -0.06 -4.37
C ALA A 44 -6.45 0.14 -5.37
N HIS A 45 -7.48 -0.70 -5.33
CA HIS A 45 -8.68 -0.52 -6.13
C HIS A 45 -9.49 0.72 -5.68
N ARG A 46 -9.64 0.94 -4.37
CA ARG A 46 -10.33 2.12 -3.82
C ARG A 46 -9.64 3.43 -4.21
N GLU A 47 -8.31 3.47 -4.17
CA GLU A 47 -7.53 4.66 -4.56
C GLU A 47 -7.63 4.99 -6.05
N LYS A 48 -7.93 4.02 -6.92
CA LYS A 48 -8.16 4.27 -8.36
C LYS A 48 -9.54 4.84 -8.68
N LEU A 49 -10.51 4.64 -7.80
CA LEU A 49 -11.90 5.09 -7.96
C LEU A 49 -12.16 6.47 -7.33
N SER A 50 -11.21 6.97 -6.53
CA SER A 50 -11.24 8.28 -5.87
C SER A 50 -10.49 9.33 -6.67
#